data_AF-A0A7S2TM28-F1
#
_entry.id   AF-A0A7S2TM28-F1
#
_cell.length_a   1.000
_cell.length_b   1.000
_cell.length_c   1.000
_cell.angle_alpha   90.00
_cell.angle_beta   90.00
_cell.angle_gamma   90.00
#
_symmetry.space_group_name_H-M   'P 1'
#
loop_
_entity.id
_entity.type
_entity.pdbx_description
1 polymer ?
#
loop_
_entity_poly.entity_id
_entity_poly.type
_entity_poly.pdbx_seq_one_letter_code
_entity_poly.pdbx_strand_id
1 'polypeptide(L)'
;MGACIGACAASMCCSCVSKMCGWSNAKSERFHKIPYTILIFFSLLVALLLKNYQGDFGIPIYGGISMHACDDSCKGDQAVYRITLALTLFFAAHAFLVTIVPYAFAKEIHTACFGVKVLLFIGMVIGVFYMENESLNQFADACRVISLIFLVFQSVVLIDYAYTLHFWMIDKEDTSWDIANLSMSGLMIAAVITAVGLMFHWFADGSSCGVEKFVLSMTIIVPFFYTVAACTDYIPHGALFPSACVTGYATYIAYTAMLSSTNRECNTLIDRSGGATQWELAIGIIIAVVSITFTTWNIGSQSSKLFGARGEDEKNDQIKMGDDYHDAGDANEKKDDEDEEEEEIVSEEEQAAKKCDWVVFHFLMTVASMYACMLLTSWSTNEYSSTEEQFSDPESFWVKVASQWLVMILYIWTLVAPILFPDRDFT
;
A
#
# COMPACT_ATOMS: atom_id res chain seq x y z
N MET A 1 13.57 41.88 -7.26
CA MET A 1 13.02 40.64 -7.86
C MET A 1 12.75 39.56 -6.81
N GLY A 2 13.63 39.32 -5.82
CA GLY A 2 13.37 38.34 -4.74
C GLY A 2 12.17 38.64 -3.83
N ALA A 3 11.88 39.92 -3.53
CA ALA A 3 10.74 40.30 -2.68
C ALA A 3 9.35 40.06 -3.34
N CYS A 4 9.25 40.17 -4.67
CA CYS A 4 7.99 39.93 -5.39
C CYS A 4 7.68 38.43 -5.56
N ILE A 5 8.73 37.61 -5.70
CA ILE A 5 8.60 36.14 -5.75
C ILE A 5 8.21 35.60 -4.37
N GLY A 6 8.81 36.14 -3.29
CA GLY A 6 8.45 35.79 -1.91
C GLY A 6 7.01 36.17 -1.54
N ALA A 7 6.52 37.33 -1.99
CA ALA A 7 5.14 37.76 -1.73
C ALA A 7 4.09 36.95 -2.53
N CYS A 8 4.40 36.55 -3.77
CA CYS A 8 3.52 35.67 -4.56
C CYS A 8 3.52 34.23 -4.03
N ALA A 9 4.68 33.70 -3.63
CA ALA A 9 4.77 32.38 -3.00
C ALA A 9 4.00 32.35 -1.67
N ALA A 10 4.12 33.41 -0.85
CA ALA A 10 3.37 33.53 0.40
C ALA A 10 1.85 33.64 0.18
N SER A 11 1.38 34.40 -0.82
CA SER A 11 -0.06 34.53 -1.09
C SER A 11 -0.68 33.26 -1.69
N MET A 12 0.08 32.54 -2.54
CA MET A 12 -0.30 31.22 -3.06
C MET A 12 -0.31 30.17 -1.94
N CYS A 13 0.70 30.16 -1.06
CA CYS A 13 0.71 29.29 0.12
C CYS A 13 -0.48 29.56 1.04
N CYS A 14 -0.81 30.83 1.35
CA CYS A 14 -1.98 31.15 2.16
C CYS A 14 -3.31 30.74 1.52
N SER A 15 -3.44 30.88 0.20
CA SER A 15 -4.64 30.48 -0.55
C SER A 15 -4.78 28.95 -0.70
N CYS A 16 -3.66 28.23 -0.80
CA CYS A 16 -3.66 26.76 -0.80
C CYS A 16 -3.95 26.23 0.60
N VAL A 17 -3.33 26.79 1.64
CA VAL A 17 -3.58 26.42 3.04
C VAL A 17 -5.04 26.64 3.41
N SER A 18 -5.65 27.76 3.00
CA SER A 18 -7.07 28.02 3.27
C SER A 18 -8.02 27.05 2.54
N LYS A 19 -7.72 26.68 1.29
CA LYS A 19 -8.48 25.65 0.57
C LYS A 19 -8.30 24.25 1.17
N MET A 20 -7.10 23.93 1.64
CA MET A 20 -6.82 22.66 2.32
C MET A 20 -7.44 22.59 3.72
N CYS A 21 -7.69 23.75 4.36
CA CYS A 21 -8.55 23.79 5.54
C CYS A 21 -10.02 23.50 5.18
N GLY A 22 -10.48 23.72 3.94
CA GLY A 22 -11.86 23.37 3.54
C GLY A 22 -12.20 21.89 3.69
N TRP A 23 -11.19 21.01 3.66
CA TRP A 23 -11.36 19.57 3.93
C TRP A 23 -11.59 19.21 5.39
N SER A 24 -11.39 20.13 6.34
CA SER A 24 -11.79 19.89 7.73
C SER A 24 -13.31 19.91 7.90
N ASN A 25 -14.04 20.50 6.96
CA ASN A 25 -15.51 20.64 7.01
C ASN A 25 -16.24 19.53 6.25
N ALA A 26 -15.54 18.47 5.83
CA ALA A 26 -16.16 17.36 5.12
C ALA A 26 -17.06 16.54 6.07
N LYS A 27 -18.31 16.28 5.65
CA LYS A 27 -19.30 15.57 6.47
C LYS A 27 -19.03 14.07 6.66
N SER A 28 -18.15 13.46 5.85
CA SER A 28 -17.86 12.02 5.94
C SER A 28 -16.39 11.77 6.24
N GLU A 29 -16.13 10.87 7.18
CA GLU A 29 -14.78 10.52 7.65
C GLU A 29 -13.85 10.03 6.53
N ARG A 30 -14.42 9.48 5.44
CA ARG A 30 -13.67 9.02 4.28
C ARG A 30 -12.91 10.17 3.60
N PHE A 31 -13.48 11.37 3.61
CA PHE A 31 -12.86 12.55 2.98
C PHE A 31 -11.64 13.05 3.73
N HIS A 32 -11.51 12.78 5.04
CA HIS A 32 -10.35 13.19 5.82
C HIS A 32 -9.11 12.32 5.55
N LYS A 33 -9.27 11.12 4.98
CA LYS A 33 -8.16 10.21 4.60
C LYS A 33 -7.55 10.53 3.22
N ILE A 34 -8.34 11.13 2.33
CA ILE A 34 -7.91 11.56 0.97
C ILE A 34 -6.70 12.50 1.03
N PRO A 35 -6.64 13.56 1.86
CA PRO A 35 -5.47 14.44 1.92
C PRO A 35 -4.17 13.74 2.24
N TYR A 36 -4.19 12.85 3.22
CA TYR A 36 -3.04 12.03 3.59
C TYR A 36 -2.59 11.14 2.44
N THR A 37 -3.56 10.56 1.71
CA THR A 37 -3.32 9.74 0.53
C THR A 37 -2.70 10.55 -0.61
N ILE A 38 -3.16 11.77 -0.86
CA ILE A 38 -2.54 12.67 -1.84
C ILE A 38 -1.13 13.07 -1.41
N LEU A 39 -0.93 13.38 -0.12
CA LEU A 39 0.38 13.77 0.42
C LEU A 39 1.43 12.68 0.19
N ILE A 40 1.12 11.42 0.51
CA ILE A 40 2.05 10.31 0.30
C ILE A 40 2.33 10.11 -1.19
N PHE A 41 1.32 10.08 -2.07
CA PHE A 41 1.55 9.92 -3.50
C PHE A 41 2.37 11.05 -4.11
N PHE A 42 2.07 12.30 -3.75
CA PHE A 42 2.82 13.45 -4.23
C PHE A 42 4.28 13.40 -3.75
N SER A 43 4.50 13.02 -2.50
CA SER A 43 5.85 12.90 -1.92
C SER A 43 6.65 11.78 -2.58
N LEU A 44 6.02 10.63 -2.86
CA LEU A 44 6.66 9.53 -3.58
C LEU A 44 6.97 9.88 -5.05
N LEU A 45 6.10 10.67 -5.70
CA LEU A 45 6.39 11.21 -7.03
C LEU A 45 7.61 12.15 -6.98
N VAL A 46 7.68 13.05 -5.99
CA VAL A 46 8.85 13.91 -5.79
C VAL A 46 10.10 13.07 -5.53
N ALA A 47 10.02 12.03 -4.68
CA ALA A 47 11.15 11.12 -4.42
C ALA A 47 11.64 10.43 -5.71
N LEU A 48 10.73 9.96 -6.57
CA LEU A 48 11.05 9.39 -7.88
C LEU A 48 11.70 10.40 -8.83
N LEU A 49 11.21 11.64 -8.86
CA LEU A 49 11.80 12.70 -9.67
C LEU A 49 13.22 13.03 -9.19
N LEU A 50 13.42 13.13 -7.88
CA LEU A 50 14.74 13.38 -7.28
C LEU A 50 15.69 12.21 -7.51
N LYS A 51 15.20 10.95 -7.43
CA LYS A 51 15.97 9.76 -7.74
C LYS A 51 16.54 9.80 -9.17
N ASN A 52 15.70 10.17 -10.14
CA ASN A 52 16.09 10.21 -11.55
C ASN A 52 16.86 11.47 -11.95
N TYR A 53 16.71 12.57 -11.22
CA TYR A 53 17.43 13.82 -11.50
C TYR A 53 18.94 13.67 -11.26
N GLN A 54 19.34 12.92 -10.23
CA GLN A 54 20.74 12.59 -9.86
C GLN A 54 21.69 13.79 -9.64
N GLY A 55 21.23 15.03 -9.83
CA GLY A 55 22.03 16.23 -9.66
C GLY A 55 22.24 16.60 -8.19
N ASP A 56 23.26 17.44 -7.93
CA ASP A 56 23.45 18.01 -6.60
C ASP A 56 22.25 18.88 -6.24
N PHE A 57 21.56 18.54 -5.15
CA PHE A 57 20.34 19.21 -4.68
C PHE A 57 20.53 20.67 -4.24
N GLY A 58 21.68 21.29 -4.53
CA GLY A 58 21.91 22.72 -4.34
C GLY A 58 21.84 23.20 -2.89
N ILE A 59 21.86 22.29 -1.91
CA ILE A 59 21.96 22.61 -0.48
C ILE A 59 23.47 22.71 -0.17
N PRO A 60 24.05 23.92 -0.05
CA PRO A 60 25.46 24.05 0.32
C PRO A 60 25.64 23.49 1.73
N ILE A 61 26.27 22.32 1.78
CA ILE A 61 26.59 21.55 2.98
C ILE A 61 27.51 22.43 3.84
N TYR A 62 26.99 22.97 4.93
CA TYR A 62 27.86 23.43 6.02
C TYR A 62 28.64 22.20 6.50
N GLY A 63 29.97 22.30 6.38
CA GLY A 63 30.96 21.23 6.54
C GLY A 63 30.53 20.04 7.39
N GLY A 64 30.36 18.89 6.73
CA GLY A 64 30.43 17.59 7.41
C GLY A 64 29.32 16.59 7.13
N ILE A 65 28.68 16.55 5.95
CA ILE A 65 27.85 15.40 5.57
C ILE A 65 28.13 14.99 4.11
N SER A 66 28.48 13.71 3.96
CA SER A 66 29.02 12.95 2.83
C SER A 66 28.16 12.89 1.54
N MET A 67 27.63 13.98 0.99
CA MET A 67 27.13 13.91 -0.42
C MET A 67 28.27 13.85 -1.45
N HIS A 68 29.51 14.19 -1.07
CA HIS A 68 30.68 14.14 -1.95
C HIS A 68 31.36 12.77 -2.08
N ALA A 69 30.99 11.76 -1.28
CA ALA A 69 31.59 10.42 -1.32
C ALA A 69 30.67 9.35 -1.95
N CYS A 70 29.73 9.79 -2.80
CA CYS A 70 28.59 9.00 -3.26
C CYS A 70 28.44 9.22 -4.78
N ASP A 71 28.28 8.13 -5.54
CA ASP A 71 28.03 8.18 -6.99
C ASP A 71 26.60 8.67 -7.29
N ASP A 72 26.30 8.90 -8.58
CA ASP A 72 24.99 9.43 -8.99
C ASP A 72 23.82 8.50 -8.63
N SER A 73 24.05 7.18 -8.58
CA SER A 73 23.06 6.18 -8.16
C SER A 73 22.75 6.32 -6.65
N CYS A 74 23.81 6.36 -5.85
CA CYS A 74 23.73 6.55 -4.41
C CYS A 74 23.05 7.90 -4.05
N LYS A 75 23.30 8.98 -4.81
CA LYS A 75 22.61 10.27 -4.59
C LYS A 75 21.10 10.15 -4.79
N GLY A 76 20.69 9.39 -5.80
CA GLY A 76 19.27 9.12 -6.07
C GLY A 76 18.59 8.36 -4.94
N ASP A 77 19.21 7.28 -4.45
CA ASP A 77 18.66 6.48 -3.35
C ASP A 77 18.62 7.26 -2.03
N GLN A 78 19.67 8.06 -1.75
CA GLN A 78 19.74 8.94 -0.60
C GLN A 78 18.65 10.02 -0.59
N ALA A 79 18.17 10.46 -1.75
CA ALA A 79 17.03 11.36 -1.85
C ALA A 79 15.71 10.66 -1.47
N VAL A 80 15.55 9.41 -1.93
CA VAL A 80 14.39 8.57 -1.58
C VAL A 80 14.34 8.32 -0.07
N TYR A 81 15.47 7.95 0.55
CA TYR A 81 15.55 7.71 1.99
C TYR A 81 15.09 8.91 2.81
N ARG A 82 15.49 10.13 2.41
CA ARG A 82 15.11 11.37 3.12
C ARG A 82 13.61 11.64 3.05
N ILE A 83 13.01 11.56 1.87
CA ILE A 83 11.58 11.81 1.70
C ILE A 83 10.74 10.73 2.40
N THR A 84 11.13 9.46 2.27
CA THR A 84 10.39 8.34 2.87
C THR A 84 10.57 8.25 4.39
N LEU A 85 11.72 8.66 4.94
CA LEU A 85 11.89 8.83 6.39
C LEU A 85 10.97 9.94 6.91
N ALA A 86 10.91 11.09 6.24
CA ALA A 86 10.01 12.17 6.65
C ALA A 86 8.53 11.72 6.65
N LEU A 87 8.10 10.96 5.62
CA LEU A 87 6.76 10.36 5.58
C LEU A 87 6.54 9.39 6.73
N THR A 88 7.50 8.50 6.98
CA THR A 88 7.44 7.49 8.04
C THR A 88 7.30 8.15 9.40
N LEU A 89 8.12 9.16 9.70
CA LEU A 89 8.05 9.92 10.95
C LEU A 89 6.73 10.69 11.08
N PHE A 90 6.25 11.29 9.99
CA PHE A 90 5.00 12.04 9.98
C PHE A 90 3.79 11.13 10.30
N PHE A 91 3.66 9.99 9.63
CA PHE A 91 2.57 9.05 9.86
C PHE A 91 2.71 8.31 11.20
N ALA A 92 3.92 7.93 11.60
CA ALA A 92 4.16 7.29 12.89
C ALA A 92 3.80 8.24 14.05
N ALA A 93 4.15 9.52 13.93
CA ALA A 93 3.77 10.54 14.91
C ALA A 93 2.24 10.69 14.97
N HIS A 94 1.53 10.67 13.84
CA HIS A 94 0.06 10.72 13.85
C HIS A 94 -0.55 9.47 14.51
N ALA A 95 -0.08 8.26 14.16
CA ALA A 95 -0.55 7.02 14.78
C ALA A 95 -0.34 7.04 16.30
N PHE A 96 0.83 7.48 16.75
CA PHE A 96 1.16 7.60 18.16
C PHE A 96 0.30 8.65 18.87
N LEU A 97 0.21 9.87 18.33
CA LEU A 97 -0.54 10.96 18.92
C LEU A 97 -2.03 10.63 19.02
N VAL A 98 -2.63 10.10 17.96
CA VAL A 98 -4.02 9.66 17.98
C VAL A 98 -4.23 8.60 19.05
N THR A 99 -3.30 7.66 19.25
CA THR A 99 -3.43 6.61 20.26
C THR A 99 -3.46 7.16 21.69
N ILE A 100 -2.55 8.07 22.04
CA ILE A 100 -2.32 8.47 23.45
C ILE A 100 -3.32 9.51 23.98
N VAL A 101 -3.98 10.28 23.10
CA VAL A 101 -4.84 11.40 23.49
C VAL A 101 -6.33 11.00 23.59
N PRO A 102 -7.17 11.75 24.33
CA PRO A 102 -8.62 11.53 24.35
C PRO A 102 -9.28 11.71 22.98
N TYR A 103 -10.46 11.12 22.77
CA TYR A 103 -11.16 11.12 21.48
C TYR A 103 -11.33 12.52 20.87
N ALA A 104 -11.78 13.50 21.65
CA ALA A 104 -11.98 14.87 21.17
C ALA A 104 -10.71 15.45 20.52
N PHE A 105 -9.55 15.29 21.18
CA PHE A 105 -8.28 15.78 20.65
C PHE A 105 -7.74 14.89 19.53
N ALA A 106 -7.98 13.57 19.57
CA ALA A 106 -7.62 12.66 18.49
C ALA A 106 -8.37 13.02 17.19
N LYS A 107 -9.65 13.36 17.31
CA LYS A 107 -10.51 13.85 16.21
C LYS A 107 -9.90 15.11 15.62
N GLU A 108 -9.58 16.10 16.45
CA GLU A 108 -8.91 17.32 16.01
C GLU A 108 -7.57 17.02 15.31
N ILE A 109 -6.70 16.19 15.88
CA ILE A 109 -5.43 15.82 15.22
C ILE A 109 -5.69 15.18 13.86
N HIS A 110 -6.69 14.32 13.72
CA HIS A 110 -7.01 13.65 12.45
C HIS A 110 -7.64 14.60 11.43
N THR A 111 -8.60 15.43 11.82
CA THR A 111 -9.46 16.22 10.91
C THR A 111 -9.07 17.69 10.77
N ALA A 112 -8.27 18.24 11.70
CA ALA A 112 -7.89 19.66 11.69
C ALA A 112 -7.18 20.05 10.41
N CYS A 113 -7.14 21.38 10.17
CA CYS A 113 -6.69 21.97 8.92
C CYS A 113 -5.42 21.32 8.37
N PHE A 114 -5.58 20.69 7.21
CA PHE A 114 -4.53 19.89 6.59
C PHE A 114 -3.36 20.75 6.09
N GLY A 115 -3.59 22.04 5.80
CA GLY A 115 -2.52 22.96 5.41
C GLY A 115 -1.43 23.12 6.48
N VAL A 116 -1.79 23.12 7.77
CA VAL A 116 -0.81 23.15 8.87
C VAL A 116 0.02 21.86 8.87
N LYS A 117 -0.61 20.72 8.66
CA LYS A 117 0.07 19.42 8.57
C LYS A 117 1.07 19.37 7.41
N VAL A 118 0.72 19.97 6.27
CA VAL A 118 1.67 20.09 5.14
C VAL A 118 2.86 20.96 5.48
N LEU A 119 2.67 22.09 6.18
CA LEU A 119 3.80 22.92 6.63
C LEU A 119 4.70 22.17 7.62
N LEU A 120 4.11 21.43 8.56
CA LEU A 120 4.86 20.57 9.49
C LEU A 120 5.64 19.50 8.73
N PHE A 121 5.02 18.85 7.74
CA PHE A 121 5.66 17.85 6.90
C PHE A 121 6.83 18.44 6.09
N ILE A 122 6.65 19.62 5.48
CA ILE A 122 7.75 20.31 4.77
C ILE A 122 8.90 20.62 5.74
N GLY A 123 8.60 21.06 6.96
CA GLY A 123 9.59 21.25 8.02
C GLY A 123 10.34 19.96 8.37
N MET A 124 9.63 18.83 8.48
CA MET A 124 10.25 17.51 8.70
C MET A 124 11.15 17.10 7.54
N VAL A 125 10.70 17.29 6.29
CA VAL A 125 11.52 17.01 5.10
C VAL A 125 12.81 17.82 5.18
N ILE A 126 12.71 19.14 5.35
CA ILE A 126 13.89 20.02 5.50
C ILE A 126 14.81 19.52 6.62
N GLY A 127 14.26 19.14 7.78
CA GLY A 127 15.02 18.59 8.89
C GLY A 127 15.78 17.31 8.54
N VAL A 128 15.13 16.36 7.86
CA VAL A 128 15.74 15.10 7.44
C VAL A 128 16.85 15.30 6.40
N PHE A 129 16.80 16.37 5.59
CA PHE A 129 17.92 16.69 4.68
C PHE A 129 19.23 17.04 5.41
N TYR A 130 19.18 17.41 6.70
CA TYR A 130 20.36 17.60 7.54
C TYR A 130 20.89 16.32 8.20
N MET A 131 20.23 15.16 8.01
CA MET A 131 20.69 13.90 8.57
C MET A 131 21.87 13.31 7.79
N GLU A 132 22.75 12.65 8.52
CA GLU A 132 23.89 11.91 7.97
C GLU A 132 23.45 10.67 7.19
N ASN A 133 24.19 10.34 6.13
CA ASN A 133 23.88 9.19 5.27
C ASN A 133 23.91 7.85 6.02
N GLU A 134 24.77 7.72 7.04
CA GLU A 134 24.86 6.49 7.83
C GLU A 134 23.55 6.20 8.56
N SER A 135 22.93 7.21 9.18
CA SER A 135 21.63 7.06 9.84
C SER A 135 20.52 6.71 8.85
N LEU A 136 20.60 7.23 7.62
CA LEU A 136 19.63 6.93 6.56
C LEU A 136 19.80 5.52 5.99
N ASN A 137 21.03 4.99 5.93
CA ASN A 137 21.28 3.60 5.56
C ASN A 137 20.72 2.65 6.62
N GLN A 138 20.91 2.94 7.92
CA GLN A 138 20.28 2.16 9.00
C GLN A 138 18.75 2.18 8.91
N PHE A 139 18.17 3.33 8.54
CA PHE A 139 16.73 3.42 8.26
C PHE A 139 16.33 2.52 7.08
N ALA A 140 17.09 2.50 6.00
CA ALA A 140 16.83 1.63 4.85
C ALA A 140 16.89 0.14 5.24
N ASP A 141 17.85 -0.27 6.07
CA ASP A 141 17.92 -1.65 6.57
C ASP A 141 16.70 -2.01 7.44
N ALA A 142 16.24 -1.08 8.28
CA ALA A 142 14.98 -1.27 9.03
C ALA A 142 13.77 -1.36 8.08
N CYS A 143 13.72 -0.52 7.04
CA CYS A 143 12.66 -0.58 6.02
C CYS A 143 12.62 -1.93 5.31
N ARG A 144 13.76 -2.56 5.03
CA ARG A 144 13.83 -3.87 4.36
C ARG A 144 13.04 -4.93 5.10
N VAL A 145 13.25 -5.04 6.41
CA VAL A 145 12.56 -6.02 7.26
C VAL A 145 11.11 -5.64 7.50
N ILE A 146 10.84 -4.37 7.82
CA ILE A 146 9.49 -3.89 8.15
C ILE A 146 8.56 -3.91 6.92
N SER A 147 9.11 -3.83 5.71
CA SER A 147 8.36 -3.96 4.45
C SER A 147 7.55 -5.26 4.38
N LEU A 148 7.98 -6.32 5.05
CA LEU A 148 7.22 -7.58 5.16
C LEU A 148 5.82 -7.35 5.72
N ILE A 149 5.67 -6.45 6.70
CA ILE A 149 4.37 -6.13 7.32
C ILE A 149 3.43 -5.52 6.27
N PHE A 150 3.93 -4.55 5.50
CA PHE A 150 3.13 -3.95 4.44
C PHE A 150 2.83 -4.94 3.31
N LEU A 151 3.77 -5.82 2.93
CA LEU A 151 3.55 -6.85 1.91
C LEU A 151 2.47 -7.86 2.34
N VAL A 152 2.43 -8.24 3.62
CA VAL A 152 1.36 -9.09 4.18
C VAL A 152 0.02 -8.36 4.12
N PHE A 153 -0.04 -7.11 4.56
CA PHE A 153 -1.27 -6.32 4.51
C PHE A 153 -1.76 -6.13 3.06
N GLN A 154 -0.84 -5.79 2.16
CA GLN A 154 -1.08 -5.69 0.73
C GLN A 154 -1.64 -7.00 0.16
N SER A 155 -1.11 -8.15 0.60
CA SER A 155 -1.61 -9.47 0.19
C SER A 155 -3.07 -9.69 0.60
N VAL A 156 -3.45 -9.31 1.84
CA VAL A 156 -4.84 -9.39 2.32
C VAL A 156 -5.75 -8.50 1.47
N VAL A 157 -5.33 -7.26 1.22
CA VAL A 157 -6.08 -6.30 0.39
C VAL A 157 -6.26 -6.80 -1.05
N LEU A 158 -5.24 -7.41 -1.65
CA LEU A 158 -5.33 -7.95 -3.00
C LEU A 158 -6.26 -9.16 -3.08
N ILE A 159 -6.27 -10.03 -2.07
CA ILE A 159 -7.21 -11.16 -1.98
C ILE A 159 -8.65 -10.62 -1.86
N ASP A 160 -8.88 -9.66 -0.96
CA ASP A 160 -10.19 -9.02 -0.76
C ASP A 160 -10.69 -8.34 -2.05
N TYR A 161 -9.80 -7.61 -2.72
CA TYR A 161 -10.11 -6.99 -4.02
C TYR A 161 -10.45 -8.02 -5.09
N ALA A 162 -9.72 -9.14 -5.15
CA ALA A 162 -9.99 -10.20 -6.12
C ALA A 162 -11.36 -10.87 -5.90
N TYR A 163 -11.73 -11.13 -4.64
CA TYR A 163 -13.07 -11.62 -4.29
C TYR A 163 -14.15 -10.58 -4.56
N THR A 164 -13.92 -9.31 -4.22
CA THR A 164 -14.86 -8.22 -4.52
C THR A 164 -15.13 -8.14 -6.03
N LEU A 165 -14.09 -8.20 -6.86
CA LEU A 165 -14.21 -8.16 -8.31
C LEU A 165 -14.89 -9.43 -8.85
N HIS A 166 -14.60 -10.59 -8.27
CA HIS A 166 -15.26 -11.86 -8.61
C HIS A 166 -16.76 -11.79 -8.39
N PHE A 167 -17.20 -11.43 -7.18
CA PHE A 167 -18.61 -11.33 -6.84
C PHE A 167 -19.30 -10.22 -7.64
N TRP A 168 -18.63 -9.09 -7.85
CA TRP A 168 -19.16 -8.03 -8.70
C TRP A 168 -19.43 -8.48 -10.14
N MET A 169 -18.59 -9.35 -10.71
CA MET A 169 -18.81 -9.92 -12.04
C MET A 169 -19.99 -10.92 -12.05
N ILE A 170 -20.06 -11.81 -11.06
CA ILE A 170 -21.11 -12.84 -10.98
C ILE A 170 -22.49 -12.25 -10.64
N ASP A 171 -22.53 -11.17 -9.89
CA ASP A 171 -23.76 -10.44 -9.55
C ASP A 171 -24.41 -9.78 -10.79
N LYS A 172 -23.64 -9.60 -11.88
CA LYS A 172 -24.24 -9.25 -13.16
C LYS A 172 -24.89 -10.51 -13.72
N GLU A 173 -26.22 -10.57 -13.68
CA GLU A 173 -27.06 -11.63 -14.28
C GLU A 173 -26.96 -11.68 -15.83
N ASP A 174 -25.75 -11.58 -16.38
CA ASP A 174 -25.40 -11.58 -17.80
C ASP A 174 -24.21 -12.53 -18.01
N THR A 175 -24.45 -13.56 -18.81
CA THR A 175 -23.47 -14.62 -19.17
C THR A 175 -22.16 -14.06 -19.75
N SER A 176 -22.17 -12.84 -20.28
CA SER A 176 -20.97 -12.17 -20.77
C SER A 176 -19.93 -11.95 -19.66
N TRP A 177 -20.38 -11.66 -18.43
CA TRP A 177 -19.49 -11.47 -17.29
C TRP A 177 -18.93 -12.79 -16.76
N ASP A 178 -19.70 -13.88 -16.82
CA ASP A 178 -19.19 -15.22 -16.51
C ASP A 178 -18.08 -15.65 -17.49
N ILE A 179 -18.29 -15.39 -18.79
CA ILE A 179 -17.28 -15.66 -19.83
C ILE A 179 -16.05 -14.76 -19.63
N ALA A 180 -16.23 -13.49 -19.28
CA ALA A 180 -15.14 -12.58 -18.97
C ALA A 180 -14.32 -13.06 -17.75
N ASN A 181 -15.01 -13.49 -16.69
CA ASN A 181 -14.41 -14.03 -15.46
C ASN A 181 -13.58 -15.28 -15.73
N LEU A 182 -14.13 -16.24 -16.47
CA LEU A 182 -13.44 -17.48 -16.87
C LEU A 182 -12.26 -17.20 -17.80
N SER A 183 -12.44 -16.35 -18.81
CA SER A 183 -11.39 -16.03 -19.78
C SER A 183 -10.23 -15.27 -19.13
N MET A 184 -10.50 -14.31 -18.26
CA MET A 184 -9.47 -13.58 -17.51
C MET A 184 -8.68 -14.51 -16.58
N SER A 185 -9.36 -15.44 -15.91
CA SER A 185 -8.71 -16.47 -15.09
C SER A 185 -7.79 -17.37 -15.91
N GLY A 186 -8.29 -17.88 -17.04
CA GLY A 186 -7.53 -18.75 -17.94
C GLY A 186 -6.30 -18.06 -18.53
N LEU A 187 -6.45 -16.80 -18.98
CA LEU A 187 -5.34 -16.00 -19.50
C LEU A 187 -4.25 -15.77 -18.45
N MET A 188 -4.64 -15.47 -17.21
CA MET A 188 -3.69 -15.24 -16.12
C MET A 188 -2.95 -16.52 -15.73
N ILE A 189 -3.62 -17.66 -15.67
CA ILE A 189 -2.97 -18.96 -15.43
C ILE A 189 -1.99 -19.30 -16.55
N ALA A 190 -2.37 -19.10 -17.82
CA ALA A 190 -1.48 -19.33 -18.96
C ALA A 190 -0.25 -18.40 -18.93
N ALA A 191 -0.45 -17.13 -18.56
CA ALA A 191 0.62 -16.17 -18.39
C ALA A 191 1.58 -16.59 -17.25
N VAL A 192 1.05 -17.06 -16.12
CA VAL A 192 1.85 -17.59 -15.00
C VAL A 192 2.71 -18.78 -15.45
N ILE A 193 2.12 -19.78 -16.10
CA ILE A 193 2.85 -20.97 -16.54
C ILE A 193 4.00 -20.57 -17.48
N THR A 194 3.73 -19.65 -18.40
CA THR A 194 4.73 -19.12 -19.33
C THR A 194 5.83 -18.36 -18.58
N ALA A 195 5.45 -17.48 -17.64
CA ALA A 195 6.39 -16.68 -16.85
C ALA A 195 7.30 -17.58 -16.00
N VAL A 196 6.75 -18.54 -15.26
CA VAL A 196 7.57 -19.45 -14.44
C VAL A 196 8.47 -20.32 -15.32
N GLY A 197 8.00 -20.78 -16.49
CA GLY A 197 8.83 -21.49 -17.45
C GLY A 197 10.04 -20.68 -17.92
N LEU A 198 9.85 -19.39 -18.23
CA LEU A 198 10.94 -18.47 -18.55
C LEU A 198 11.87 -18.24 -17.36
N MET A 199 11.32 -18.14 -16.14
CA MET A 199 12.10 -17.97 -14.93
C MET A 199 12.99 -19.18 -14.63
N PHE A 200 12.54 -20.41 -14.89
CA PHE A 200 13.41 -21.58 -14.77
C PHE A 200 14.62 -21.49 -15.71
N HIS A 201 14.43 -20.96 -16.91
CA HIS A 201 15.52 -20.75 -17.87
C HIS A 201 16.48 -19.63 -17.42
N TRP A 202 15.96 -18.53 -16.87
CA TRP A 202 16.80 -17.38 -16.48
C TRP A 202 17.50 -17.51 -15.13
N PHE A 203 16.89 -18.24 -14.18
CA PHE A 203 17.31 -18.28 -12.78
C PHE A 203 17.69 -19.68 -12.27
N ALA A 204 17.44 -20.76 -13.03
CA ALA A 204 17.53 -22.12 -12.51
C ALA A 204 18.14 -23.16 -13.48
N ASP A 205 18.86 -22.72 -14.51
CA ASP A 205 19.46 -23.61 -15.52
C ASP A 205 20.65 -24.43 -14.94
N GLY A 206 21.40 -23.85 -14.00
CA GLY A 206 22.56 -24.48 -13.37
C GLY A 206 22.22 -25.65 -12.44
N SER A 207 23.11 -26.64 -12.33
CA SER A 207 22.94 -27.79 -11.42
C SER A 207 23.00 -27.40 -9.94
N SER A 208 23.71 -26.32 -9.60
CA SER A 208 23.92 -25.75 -8.27
C SER A 208 22.74 -24.88 -7.76
N CYS A 209 21.76 -24.56 -8.60
CA CYS A 209 20.64 -23.64 -8.30
C CYS A 209 19.49 -24.29 -7.51
N GLY A 210 19.81 -24.98 -6.41
CA GLY A 210 18.83 -25.76 -5.65
C GLY A 210 17.73 -24.91 -5.00
N VAL A 211 18.10 -23.75 -4.45
CA VAL A 211 17.17 -22.86 -3.74
C VAL A 211 16.21 -22.20 -4.73
N GLU A 212 16.72 -21.69 -5.84
CA GLU A 212 15.94 -21.09 -6.92
C GLU A 212 14.95 -22.11 -7.49
N LYS A 213 15.42 -23.33 -7.82
CA LYS A 213 14.54 -24.42 -8.27
C LYS A 213 13.43 -24.71 -7.27
N PHE A 214 13.75 -24.75 -5.98
CA PHE A 214 12.76 -25.00 -4.94
C PHE A 214 11.68 -23.92 -4.88
N VAL A 215 12.09 -22.64 -4.85
CA VAL A 215 11.16 -21.50 -4.81
C VAL A 215 10.27 -21.49 -6.06
N LEU A 216 10.85 -21.65 -7.26
CA LEU A 216 10.08 -21.68 -8.51
C LEU A 216 9.14 -22.88 -8.61
N SER A 217 9.55 -24.04 -8.08
CA SER A 217 8.67 -25.22 -8.03
C SER A 217 7.47 -24.97 -7.12
N MET A 218 7.66 -24.32 -5.97
CA MET A 218 6.57 -23.97 -5.06
C MET A 218 5.58 -22.99 -5.69
N THR A 219 6.05 -22.08 -6.55
CA THR A 219 5.21 -21.14 -7.33
C THR A 219 4.28 -21.83 -8.34
N ILE A 220 4.46 -23.14 -8.61
CA ILE A 220 3.53 -23.92 -9.45
C ILE A 220 2.76 -24.93 -8.60
N ILE A 221 3.47 -25.68 -7.74
CA ILE A 221 2.88 -26.81 -7.00
C ILE A 221 1.82 -26.33 -6.03
N VAL A 222 2.10 -25.30 -5.22
CA VAL A 222 1.14 -24.81 -4.23
C VAL A 222 -0.09 -24.20 -4.92
N PRO A 223 0.07 -23.34 -5.95
CA PRO A 223 -1.07 -22.85 -6.71
C PRO A 223 -1.90 -23.90 -7.42
N PHE A 224 -1.28 -24.97 -7.92
CA PHE A 224 -2.03 -26.07 -8.49
C PHE A 224 -3.01 -26.66 -7.47
N PHE A 225 -2.55 -26.94 -6.24
CA PHE A 225 -3.40 -27.54 -5.21
C PHE A 225 -4.52 -26.60 -4.76
N TYR A 226 -4.22 -25.33 -4.45
CA TYR A 226 -5.28 -24.42 -4.02
C TYR A 226 -6.24 -24.07 -5.16
N THR A 227 -5.79 -24.06 -6.43
CA THR A 227 -6.68 -23.80 -7.58
C THR A 227 -7.63 -24.97 -7.78
N VAL A 228 -7.13 -26.20 -7.70
CA VAL A 228 -7.99 -27.39 -7.74
C VAL A 228 -9.00 -27.34 -6.60
N ALA A 229 -8.55 -27.05 -5.38
CA ALA A 229 -9.41 -26.93 -4.21
C ALA A 229 -10.50 -25.87 -4.39
N ALA A 230 -10.14 -24.68 -4.89
CA ALA A 230 -11.05 -23.58 -5.17
C ALA A 230 -12.09 -23.90 -6.27
N CYS A 231 -11.84 -24.91 -7.12
CA CYS A 231 -12.78 -25.37 -8.14
C CYS A 231 -13.68 -26.53 -7.69
N THR A 232 -13.56 -27.02 -6.45
CA THR A 232 -14.39 -28.11 -5.94
C THR A 232 -15.64 -27.60 -5.22
N ASP A 233 -16.74 -28.34 -5.33
CA ASP A 233 -18.00 -28.04 -4.63
C ASP A 233 -17.88 -28.17 -3.09
N TYR A 234 -16.77 -28.71 -2.58
CA TYR A 234 -16.52 -28.84 -1.15
C TYR A 234 -16.17 -27.50 -0.48
N ILE A 235 -15.70 -26.50 -1.23
CA ILE A 235 -15.28 -25.21 -0.69
C ILE A 235 -16.34 -24.15 -1.03
N PRO A 236 -17.15 -23.68 -0.05
CA PRO A 236 -18.30 -22.80 -0.32
C PRO A 236 -17.95 -21.47 -0.99
N HIS A 237 -16.75 -20.96 -0.72
CA HIS A 237 -16.23 -19.70 -1.27
C HIS A 237 -15.05 -19.92 -2.24
N GLY A 238 -14.93 -21.14 -2.77
CA GLY A 238 -13.94 -21.48 -3.79
C GLY A 238 -14.26 -20.75 -5.09
N ALA A 239 -13.28 -20.02 -5.62
CA ALA A 239 -13.45 -19.27 -6.86
C ALA A 239 -12.16 -19.29 -7.70
N LEU A 240 -12.31 -19.59 -8.99
CA LEU A 240 -11.19 -19.70 -9.92
C LEU A 240 -10.45 -18.37 -10.13
N PHE A 241 -11.19 -17.26 -10.19
CA PHE A 241 -10.61 -15.94 -10.46
C PHE A 241 -9.73 -15.40 -9.34
N PRO A 242 -10.16 -15.38 -8.06
CA PRO A 242 -9.29 -15.06 -6.94
C PRO A 242 -8.05 -15.96 -6.89
N SER A 243 -8.20 -17.26 -7.17
CA SER A 243 -7.07 -18.19 -7.25
C SER A 243 -6.05 -17.77 -8.32
N ALA A 244 -6.53 -17.41 -9.50
CA ALA A 244 -5.67 -16.93 -10.58
C ALA A 244 -4.98 -15.61 -10.23
N CYS A 245 -5.68 -14.65 -9.62
CA CYS A 245 -5.12 -13.36 -9.16
C CYS A 245 -3.98 -13.57 -8.16
N VAL A 246 -4.23 -14.39 -7.13
CA VAL A 246 -3.24 -14.73 -6.10
C VAL A 246 -2.03 -15.42 -6.72
N THR A 247 -2.26 -16.33 -7.66
CA THR A 247 -1.17 -17.03 -8.38
C THR A 247 -0.33 -16.05 -9.20
N GLY A 248 -0.96 -15.12 -9.91
CA GLY A 248 -0.28 -14.06 -10.65
C GLY A 248 0.57 -13.18 -9.75
N TYR A 249 0.02 -12.76 -8.61
CA TYR A 249 0.75 -11.94 -7.65
C TYR A 249 1.90 -12.71 -6.96
N ALA A 250 1.69 -13.96 -6.56
CA ALA A 250 2.75 -14.82 -6.01
C ALA A 250 3.87 -15.04 -7.04
N THR A 251 3.53 -15.18 -8.32
CA THR A 251 4.51 -15.28 -9.41
C THR A 251 5.31 -13.99 -9.59
N TYR A 252 4.65 -12.83 -9.49
CA TYR A 252 5.33 -11.53 -9.49
C TYR A 252 6.31 -11.40 -8.31
N ILE A 253 5.91 -11.75 -7.09
CA ILE A 253 6.83 -11.74 -5.93
C ILE A 253 7.99 -12.72 -6.15
N ALA A 254 7.72 -13.92 -6.65
CA ALA A 254 8.78 -14.87 -6.96
C ALA A 254 9.77 -14.30 -7.98
N TYR A 255 9.29 -13.58 -9.01
CA TYR A 255 10.15 -12.91 -9.99
C TYR A 255 11.03 -11.85 -9.36
N THR A 256 10.45 -10.94 -8.56
CA THR A 256 11.22 -9.90 -7.88
C THR A 256 12.18 -10.48 -6.83
N ALA A 257 11.86 -11.63 -6.24
CA ALA A 257 12.76 -12.37 -5.34
C ALA A 257 13.95 -12.93 -6.13
N MET A 258 13.72 -13.59 -7.26
CA MET A 258 14.80 -14.17 -8.06
C MET A 258 15.76 -13.11 -8.60
N LEU A 259 15.27 -11.92 -8.95
CA LEU A 259 16.12 -10.79 -9.31
C LEU A 259 17.08 -10.37 -8.19
N SER A 260 16.69 -10.58 -6.93
CA SER A 260 17.52 -10.35 -5.73
C SER A 260 18.37 -11.56 -5.33
N SER A 261 18.34 -12.68 -6.07
CA SER A 261 19.24 -13.82 -5.78
C SER A 261 20.68 -13.41 -6.05
N THR A 262 21.55 -13.70 -5.09
CA THR A 262 22.98 -13.38 -5.11
C THR A 262 23.81 -14.39 -5.91
N ASN A 263 23.20 -15.49 -6.36
CA ASN A 263 23.91 -16.54 -7.07
C ASN A 263 24.07 -16.19 -8.56
N ARG A 264 25.25 -15.69 -8.93
CA ARG A 264 25.60 -15.33 -10.33
C ARG A 264 25.56 -16.51 -11.31
N GLU A 265 25.77 -17.75 -10.85
CA GLU A 265 25.63 -18.92 -11.73
C GLU A 265 24.17 -19.18 -12.11
N CYS A 266 23.25 -18.80 -11.23
CA CYS A 266 21.83 -19.05 -11.37
C CYS A 266 21.11 -17.89 -12.04
N ASN A 267 21.39 -16.66 -11.59
CA ASN A 267 20.74 -15.46 -12.09
C ASN A 267 21.49 -14.87 -13.28
N THR A 268 21.13 -15.33 -14.48
CA THR A 268 21.69 -14.86 -15.77
C THR A 268 21.33 -13.41 -16.12
N LEU A 269 20.44 -12.78 -15.34
CA LEU A 269 20.01 -11.41 -15.56
C LEU A 269 20.88 -10.38 -14.83
N ILE A 270 21.70 -10.78 -13.84
CA ILE A 270 22.57 -9.87 -13.07
C ILE A 270 23.42 -8.98 -13.97
N ASP A 271 24.05 -9.56 -15.00
CA ASP A 271 24.95 -8.81 -15.90
C ASP A 271 24.22 -8.06 -17.02
N ARG A 272 22.93 -8.38 -17.26
CA ARG A 272 22.11 -7.78 -18.32
C ARG A 272 21.24 -6.64 -17.83
N SER A 273 20.90 -6.62 -16.54
CA SER A 273 20.11 -5.57 -15.91
C SER A 273 20.99 -4.76 -14.96
N GLY A 274 21.48 -3.61 -15.42
CA GLY A 274 22.06 -2.58 -14.56
C GLY A 274 20.98 -1.94 -13.66
N GLY A 275 20.47 -2.70 -12.69
CA GLY A 275 19.35 -2.35 -11.82
C GLY A 275 18.03 -3.00 -12.23
N ALA A 276 17.11 -3.12 -11.25
CA ALA A 276 15.74 -3.58 -11.44
C ALA A 276 15.16 -3.06 -12.75
N THR A 277 14.67 -3.96 -13.60
CA THR A 277 14.10 -3.58 -14.90
C THR A 277 12.95 -2.60 -14.66
N GLN A 278 12.95 -1.44 -15.31
CA GLN A 278 11.99 -0.34 -15.06
C GLN A 278 10.52 -0.77 -15.00
N TRP A 279 10.15 -1.84 -15.71
CA TRP A 279 8.81 -2.40 -15.70
C TRP A 279 8.43 -3.09 -14.38
N GLU A 280 9.38 -3.72 -13.68
CA GLU A 280 9.16 -4.37 -12.38
C GLU A 280 8.78 -3.33 -11.32
N LEU A 281 9.55 -2.23 -11.29
CA LEU A 281 9.28 -1.07 -10.44
C LEU A 281 7.89 -0.48 -10.75
N ALA A 282 7.55 -0.34 -12.03
CA ALA A 282 6.25 0.16 -12.44
C ALA A 282 5.10 -0.72 -11.94
N ILE A 283 5.20 -2.05 -12.07
CA ILE A 283 4.19 -2.98 -11.54
C ILE A 283 4.08 -2.86 -10.03
N GLY A 284 5.21 -2.82 -9.32
CA GLY A 284 5.22 -2.71 -7.86
C GLY A 284 4.57 -1.41 -7.35
N ILE A 285 4.81 -0.29 -8.05
CA ILE A 285 4.16 0.99 -7.76
C ILE A 285 2.66 0.91 -8.01
N ILE A 286 2.21 0.32 -9.13
CA ILE A 286 0.78 0.18 -9.44
C ILE A 286 0.08 -0.64 -8.35
N ILE A 287 0.66 -1.78 -7.96
CA ILE A 287 0.10 -2.63 -6.89
C ILE A 287 0.03 -1.86 -5.56
N ALA A 288 1.08 -1.12 -5.20
CA ALA A 288 1.10 -0.30 -3.99
C ALA A 288 0.01 0.79 -4.01
N VAL A 289 -0.13 1.49 -5.15
CA VAL A 289 -1.15 2.53 -5.35
C VAL A 289 -2.55 1.94 -5.19
N VAL A 290 -2.86 0.86 -5.90
CA VAL A 290 -4.17 0.18 -5.80
C VAL A 290 -4.45 -0.22 -4.35
N SER A 291 -3.46 -0.79 -3.68
CA SER A 291 -3.62 -1.29 -2.31
C SER A 291 -3.85 -0.15 -1.31
N ILE A 292 -3.07 0.93 -1.39
CA ILE A 292 -3.24 2.11 -0.54
C ILE A 292 -4.57 2.79 -0.81
N THR A 293 -4.97 2.95 -2.07
CA THR A 293 -6.25 3.59 -2.42
C THR A 293 -7.45 2.76 -1.97
N PHE A 294 -7.44 1.44 -2.19
CA PHE A 294 -8.49 0.54 -1.74
C PHE A 294 -8.60 0.54 -0.21
N THR A 295 -7.46 0.52 0.47
CA THR A 295 -7.35 0.64 1.94
C THR A 295 -7.95 1.95 2.44
N THR A 296 -7.60 3.09 1.84
CA THR A 296 -8.19 4.40 2.18
C THR A 296 -9.72 4.40 2.03
N TRP A 297 -10.25 3.69 1.04
CA TRP A 297 -11.69 3.61 0.79
C TRP A 297 -12.43 2.67 1.75
N ASN A 298 -11.79 1.57 2.17
CA ASN A 298 -12.43 0.44 2.86
C ASN A 298 -12.01 0.22 4.33
N ILE A 299 -11.06 0.98 4.91
CA ILE A 299 -10.60 0.74 6.29
C ILE A 299 -11.73 0.73 7.34
N GLY A 300 -12.83 1.46 7.13
CA GLY A 300 -13.98 1.43 8.05
C GLY A 300 -14.65 0.06 8.17
N SER A 301 -14.54 -0.80 7.16
CA SER A 301 -15.02 -2.19 7.19
C SER A 301 -13.90 -3.23 7.41
N GLN A 302 -12.62 -2.86 7.24
CA GLN A 302 -11.50 -3.79 7.41
C GLN A 302 -10.91 -3.80 8.82
N SER A 303 -10.96 -2.68 9.56
CA SER A 303 -10.48 -2.59 10.95
C SER A 303 -11.27 -3.50 11.90
N SER A 304 -12.60 -3.55 11.74
CA SER A 304 -13.50 -4.45 12.47
C SER A 304 -13.20 -5.93 12.18
N LYS A 305 -12.91 -6.28 10.91
CA LYS A 305 -12.56 -7.65 10.49
C LYS A 305 -11.16 -8.10 10.96
N LEU A 306 -10.18 -7.18 11.01
CA LEU A 306 -8.78 -7.50 11.33
C LEU A 306 -8.46 -7.45 12.83
N PHE A 307 -9.05 -6.52 13.57
CA PHE A 307 -8.75 -6.30 15.00
C PHE A 307 -9.89 -6.72 15.94
N GLY A 308 -10.99 -7.26 15.42
CA GLY A 308 -12.07 -7.81 16.24
C GLY A 308 -12.82 -6.76 17.06
N ALA A 309 -12.83 -5.50 16.62
CA ALA A 309 -13.72 -4.47 17.16
C ALA A 309 -15.15 -4.78 16.70
N ARG A 310 -15.79 -5.71 17.42
CA ARG A 310 -17.17 -6.14 17.22
C ARG A 310 -18.09 -5.18 17.99
N GLY A 311 -18.64 -4.20 17.29
CA GLY A 311 -19.93 -3.61 17.60
C GLY A 311 -20.96 -4.21 16.65
N GLU A 312 -22.00 -4.86 17.19
CA GLU A 312 -23.12 -5.43 16.43
C GLU A 312 -24.02 -4.32 15.88
N ASP A 313 -23.63 -3.58 14.83
CA ASP A 313 -24.48 -2.53 14.25
C ASP A 313 -24.53 -2.53 12.72
N GLU A 314 -24.43 -3.71 12.09
CA GLU A 314 -24.64 -3.86 10.63
C GLU A 314 -26.12 -4.05 10.25
N LYS A 315 -27.06 -3.51 11.04
CA LYS A 315 -28.51 -3.60 10.75
C LYS A 315 -29.21 -2.30 10.36
N ASN A 316 -28.54 -1.15 10.30
CA ASN A 316 -29.25 0.11 10.07
C ASN A 316 -28.95 0.87 8.77
N ASP A 317 -28.15 0.33 7.85
CA ASP A 317 -27.86 0.99 6.56
C ASP A 317 -28.57 0.34 5.35
N GLN A 318 -29.50 -0.58 5.60
CA GLN A 318 -30.47 -1.03 4.59
C GLN A 318 -31.88 -0.70 5.06
N ILE A 319 -32.44 0.42 4.59
CA ILE A 319 -33.82 0.61 4.10
C ILE A 319 -33.99 2.11 3.80
N LYS A 320 -34.11 2.44 2.50
CA LYS A 320 -35.15 3.30 1.92
C LYS A 320 -34.97 3.35 0.39
N MET A 321 -35.12 2.19 -0.25
CA MET A 321 -35.65 2.10 -1.61
C MET A 321 -36.87 1.21 -1.50
N GLY A 322 -38.03 1.84 -1.33
CA GLY A 322 -39.32 1.20 -1.21
C GLY A 322 -40.37 2.19 -1.69
N ASP A 323 -41.09 1.75 -2.72
CA ASP A 323 -42.09 2.46 -3.49
C ASP A 323 -43.11 3.27 -2.66
N ASP A 324 -43.47 4.45 -3.15
CA ASP A 324 -44.89 4.84 -3.12
C ASP A 324 -45.25 5.73 -4.32
N TYR A 325 -46.24 5.26 -5.07
CA TYR A 325 -46.88 5.97 -6.16
C TYR A 325 -48.26 6.37 -5.64
N HIS A 326 -48.42 7.63 -5.20
CA HIS A 326 -49.74 8.23 -5.04
C HIS A 326 -49.78 9.71 -5.43
N ASP A 327 -50.88 10.00 -6.12
CA ASP A 327 -51.27 11.14 -6.93
C ASP A 327 -51.73 12.38 -6.12
N ALA A 328 -51.57 13.54 -6.77
CA ALA A 328 -52.25 14.84 -6.62
C ALA A 328 -52.47 15.50 -5.23
N GLY A 329 -51.97 16.74 -5.12
CA GLY A 329 -52.81 17.87 -4.67
C GLY A 329 -52.32 18.74 -3.51
N ASP A 330 -52.09 20.01 -3.86
CA ASP A 330 -52.37 21.21 -3.06
C ASP A 330 -51.34 21.73 -2.01
N ALA A 331 -51.54 23.01 -1.69
CA ALA A 331 -50.58 24.06 -1.49
C ALA A 331 -49.99 24.22 -0.09
N ASN A 332 -48.75 24.73 -0.07
CA ASN A 332 -48.28 25.86 0.73
C ASN A 332 -48.34 25.75 2.27
N GLU A 333 -47.22 25.41 2.89
CA GLU A 333 -46.84 26.00 4.18
C GLU A 333 -45.32 26.13 4.30
N LYS A 334 -44.85 27.36 4.45
CA LYS A 334 -43.48 27.68 4.84
C LYS A 334 -43.30 27.28 6.31
N LYS A 335 -42.35 26.41 6.59
CA LYS A 335 -41.68 26.36 7.89
C LYS A 335 -40.21 26.65 7.68
N ASP A 336 -39.79 27.77 8.28
CA ASP A 336 -38.41 28.08 8.56
C ASP A 336 -37.95 27.08 9.63
N ASP A 337 -37.27 26.02 9.23
CA ASP A 337 -36.55 25.15 10.16
C ASP A 337 -35.14 25.72 10.28
N GLU A 338 -34.88 26.38 11.40
CA GLU A 338 -33.53 26.70 11.85
C GLU A 338 -32.82 25.35 12.07
N ASP A 339 -31.77 25.08 11.28
CA ASP A 339 -30.88 23.93 11.45
C ASP A 339 -30.16 24.04 12.81
N GLU A 340 -30.82 23.66 13.90
CA GLU A 340 -30.15 23.29 15.14
C GLU A 340 -29.36 22.01 14.85
N GLU A 341 -28.05 22.15 14.68
CA GLU A 341 -27.11 21.03 14.68
C GLU A 341 -27.24 20.30 16.02
N GLU A 342 -28.13 19.31 16.10
CA GLU A 342 -28.12 18.34 17.19
C GLU A 342 -26.76 17.66 17.18
N GLU A 343 -25.89 17.99 18.15
CA GLU A 343 -24.67 17.26 18.42
C GLU A 343 -25.05 15.81 18.74
N GLU A 344 -25.00 14.95 17.72
CA GLU A 344 -25.20 13.52 17.86
C GLU A 344 -24.20 12.99 18.91
N ILE A 345 -24.72 12.57 20.07
CA ILE A 345 -23.90 12.06 21.17
C ILE A 345 -23.34 10.69 20.75
N VAL A 346 -22.18 10.71 20.11
CA VAL A 346 -21.42 9.52 19.70
C VAL A 346 -21.09 8.69 20.95
N SER A 347 -21.47 7.41 20.96
CA SER A 347 -21.22 6.51 22.09
C SER A 347 -19.72 6.30 22.36
N GLU A 348 -19.32 5.96 23.58
CA GLU A 348 -17.90 5.71 23.91
C GLU A 348 -17.31 4.57 23.07
N GLU A 349 -18.13 3.56 22.73
CA GLU A 349 -17.74 2.43 21.88
C GLU A 349 -17.48 2.87 20.44
N GLU A 350 -18.37 3.70 19.87
CA GLU A 350 -18.22 4.25 18.53
C GLU A 350 -17.01 5.21 18.45
N GLN A 351 -16.75 5.99 19.50
CA GLN A 351 -15.55 6.82 19.62
C GLN A 351 -14.26 5.97 19.62
N ALA A 352 -14.27 4.84 20.34
CA ALA A 352 -13.14 3.92 20.38
C ALA A 352 -12.90 3.25 19.03
N ALA A 353 -13.96 2.84 18.33
CA ALA A 353 -13.89 2.28 16.98
C ALA A 353 -13.31 3.27 15.97
N LYS A 354 -13.83 4.51 15.92
CA LYS A 354 -13.30 5.59 15.05
C LYS A 354 -11.84 5.88 15.33
N LYS A 355 -11.46 5.94 16.61
CA LYS A 355 -10.06 6.15 17.01
C LYS A 355 -9.17 4.99 16.55
N CYS A 356 -9.62 3.74 16.70
CA CYS A 356 -8.91 2.56 16.20
C CYS A 356 -8.66 2.66 14.70
N ASP A 357 -9.68 3.02 13.92
CA ASP A 357 -9.56 3.20 12.47
C ASP A 357 -8.52 4.25 12.07
N TRP A 358 -8.46 5.37 12.80
CA TRP A 358 -7.45 6.41 12.55
C TRP A 358 -6.04 5.92 12.89
N VAL A 359 -5.87 5.16 13.97
CA VAL A 359 -4.58 4.56 14.34
C VAL A 359 -4.13 3.56 13.29
N VAL A 360 -5.02 2.63 12.89
CA VAL A 360 -4.75 1.63 11.86
C VAL A 360 -4.40 2.30 10.54
N PHE A 361 -5.16 3.32 10.13
CA PHE A 361 -4.87 4.09 8.92
C PHE A 361 -3.46 4.69 8.92
N HIS A 362 -3.08 5.41 9.98
CA HIS A 362 -1.76 6.04 10.07
C HIS A 362 -0.64 5.01 10.22
N PHE A 363 -0.88 3.91 10.92
CA PHE A 363 0.04 2.79 10.99
C PHE A 363 0.30 2.19 9.61
N LEU A 364 -0.76 1.93 8.83
CA LEU A 364 -0.65 1.41 7.47
C LEU A 364 0.09 2.38 6.54
N MET A 365 -0.16 3.69 6.64
CA MET A 365 0.60 4.69 5.89
C MET A 365 2.08 4.74 6.30
N THR A 366 2.39 4.46 7.57
CA THR A 366 3.77 4.37 8.08
C THR A 366 4.50 3.18 7.46
N VAL A 367 3.92 1.98 7.50
CA VAL A 367 4.57 0.80 6.89
C VAL A 367 4.57 0.88 5.36
N ALA A 368 3.59 1.57 4.75
CA ALA A 368 3.57 1.86 3.32
C ALA A 368 4.72 2.78 2.89
N SER A 369 5.05 3.82 3.67
CA SER A 369 6.19 4.69 3.37
C SER A 369 7.53 3.95 3.51
N MET A 370 7.63 3.01 4.46
CA MET A 370 8.80 2.15 4.60
C MET A 370 8.94 1.15 3.44
N TYR A 371 7.84 0.56 2.98
CA TYR A 371 7.86 -0.26 1.77
C TYR A 371 8.20 0.56 0.52
N ALA A 372 7.67 1.78 0.40
CA ALA A 372 8.00 2.66 -0.71
C ALA A 372 9.49 3.03 -0.73
N CYS A 373 10.14 3.16 0.43
CA CYS A 373 11.59 3.32 0.55
C CYS A 373 12.33 2.20 -0.21
N MET A 374 12.00 0.94 0.08
CA MET A 374 12.65 -0.23 -0.54
C MET A 374 12.27 -0.40 -2.01
N LEU A 375 10.98 -0.23 -2.34
CA LEU A 375 10.49 -0.34 -3.70
C LEU A 375 11.19 0.67 -4.62
N LEU A 376 11.22 1.95 -4.22
CA LEU A 376 11.79 3.02 -5.03
C LEU A 376 13.30 2.94 -5.12
N THR A 377 13.99 2.31 -4.18
CA THR A 377 15.45 2.06 -4.22
C THR A 377 15.80 0.69 -4.81
N SER A 378 14.83 -0.02 -5.42
CA SER A 378 15.07 -1.33 -6.03
C SER A 378 15.63 -2.37 -5.07
N TRP A 379 15.34 -2.23 -3.77
CA TRP A 379 15.83 -3.11 -2.71
C TRP A 379 17.37 -3.22 -2.63
N SER A 380 18.10 -2.19 -3.06
CA SER A 380 19.57 -2.18 -2.99
C SER A 380 20.10 -1.76 -1.62
N THR A 381 21.28 -2.24 -1.26
CA THR A 381 22.11 -1.74 -0.16
C THR A 381 23.21 -0.85 -0.72
N ASN A 382 23.23 0.44 -0.36
CA ASN A 382 24.37 1.30 -0.63
C ASN A 382 25.40 1.16 0.49
N GLU A 383 26.05 0.00 0.58
CA GLU A 383 27.27 -0.10 1.38
C GLU A 383 28.41 0.60 0.64
N TYR A 384 29.20 1.37 1.38
CA TYR A 384 30.33 2.18 0.92
C TYR A 384 31.54 1.34 0.47
N SER A 385 31.33 0.19 -0.19
CA SER A 385 32.39 -0.64 -0.75
C SER A 385 32.40 -0.48 -2.27
N SER A 386 33.41 0.22 -2.76
CA SER A 386 33.82 0.13 -4.15
C SER A 386 34.06 -1.34 -4.52
N THR A 387 33.55 -1.73 -5.68
CA THR A 387 33.69 -3.02 -6.39
C THR A 387 32.54 -4.04 -6.22
N GLU A 388 31.76 -4.19 -7.29
CA GLU A 388 31.01 -5.39 -7.73
C GLU A 388 29.88 -6.00 -6.87
N GLU A 389 29.61 -5.54 -5.65
CA GLU A 389 28.58 -6.14 -4.76
C GLU A 389 27.21 -5.42 -4.75
N GLN A 390 26.97 -4.49 -5.68
CA GLN A 390 25.84 -3.55 -5.64
C GLN A 390 24.43 -4.15 -5.83
N PHE A 391 24.30 -5.44 -6.15
CA PHE A 391 23.00 -6.08 -6.46
C PHE A 391 22.71 -7.37 -5.69
N SER A 392 23.50 -7.68 -4.65
CA SER A 392 23.44 -8.99 -3.99
C SER A 392 23.15 -8.85 -2.50
N ASP A 393 21.86 -8.81 -2.15
CA ASP A 393 21.42 -8.80 -0.76
C ASP A 393 20.54 -10.03 -0.43
N PRO A 394 21.08 -11.01 0.33
CA PRO A 394 20.32 -12.18 0.78
C PRO A 394 19.07 -11.83 1.59
N GLU A 395 19.06 -10.70 2.32
CA GLU A 395 17.91 -10.32 3.14
C GLU A 395 16.71 -9.95 2.27
N SER A 396 16.96 -9.13 1.23
CA SER A 396 15.93 -8.74 0.27
C SER A 396 15.35 -9.94 -0.48
N PHE A 397 16.18 -10.93 -0.83
CA PHE A 397 15.71 -12.21 -1.39
C PHE A 397 14.74 -12.91 -0.43
N TRP A 398 15.14 -13.13 0.82
CA TRP A 398 14.34 -13.90 1.78
C TRP A 398 13.08 -13.17 2.23
N VAL A 399 13.08 -11.84 2.35
CA VAL A 399 11.87 -11.07 2.64
C VAL A 399 10.83 -11.26 1.53
N LYS A 400 11.24 -11.22 0.27
CA LYS A 400 10.34 -11.45 -0.87
C LYS A 400 9.86 -12.90 -0.93
N VAL A 401 10.74 -13.90 -0.74
CA VAL A 401 10.34 -15.32 -0.66
C VAL A 401 9.35 -15.58 0.48
N ALA A 402 9.60 -15.02 1.67
CA ALA A 402 8.69 -15.13 2.80
C ALA A 402 7.33 -14.50 2.49
N SER A 403 7.32 -13.32 1.83
CA SER A 403 6.09 -12.66 1.39
C SER A 403 5.30 -13.52 0.39
N GLN A 404 5.98 -14.19 -0.55
CA GLN A 404 5.37 -15.13 -1.48
C GLN A 404 4.70 -16.30 -0.75
N TRP A 405 5.39 -16.90 0.23
CA TRP A 405 4.82 -18.01 0.98
C TRP A 405 3.64 -17.57 1.84
N LEU A 406 3.75 -16.41 2.48
CA LEU A 406 2.68 -15.85 3.28
C LEU A 406 1.43 -15.57 2.44
N VAL A 407 1.53 -15.00 1.23
CA VAL A 407 0.34 -14.77 0.40
C VAL A 407 -0.33 -16.09 -0.03
N MET A 408 0.45 -17.12 -0.33
CA MET A 408 -0.11 -18.45 -0.65
C MET A 408 -0.79 -19.08 0.58
N ILE A 409 -0.19 -18.97 1.76
CA ILE A 409 -0.76 -19.48 3.02
C ILE A 409 -2.03 -18.71 3.37
N LEU A 410 -2.03 -17.38 3.24
CA LEU A 410 -3.21 -16.54 3.48
C LEU A 410 -4.37 -16.93 2.57
N TYR A 411 -4.11 -17.18 1.29
CA TYR A 411 -5.16 -17.64 0.37
C TYR A 411 -5.66 -19.05 0.69
N ILE A 412 -4.76 -19.99 1.02
CA ILE A 412 -5.19 -21.31 1.50
C ILE A 412 -6.07 -21.16 2.75
N TRP A 413 -5.71 -20.25 3.65
CA TRP A 413 -6.50 -19.96 4.84
C TRP A 413 -7.89 -19.41 4.51
N THR A 414 -8.04 -18.55 3.49
CA THR A 414 -9.37 -18.07 3.08
C THR A 414 -10.27 -19.19 2.54
N LEU A 415 -9.68 -20.24 1.96
CA LEU A 415 -10.43 -21.43 1.51
C LEU A 415 -10.78 -22.38 2.66
N VAL A 416 -9.88 -22.54 3.63
CA VAL A 416 -10.00 -23.56 4.70
C VAL A 416 -10.77 -23.04 5.92
N ALA A 417 -10.63 -21.77 6.29
CA ALA A 417 -11.22 -21.22 7.51
C ALA A 417 -12.75 -21.37 7.59
N PRO A 418 -13.53 -21.16 6.51
CA PRO A 418 -14.98 -21.39 6.51
C PRO A 418 -15.39 -22.84 6.82
N ILE A 419 -14.54 -23.81 6.47
CA ILE A 419 -14.80 -25.24 6.70
C ILE A 419 -14.48 -25.60 8.16
N LEU A 420 -13.40 -25.03 8.72
CA LEU A 420 -12.98 -25.32 10.09
C LEU A 420 -13.81 -24.58 11.15
N PHE A 421 -14.37 -23.42 10.81
CA PHE A 421 -15.13 -22.57 11.74
C PHE A 421 -16.47 -22.12 11.14
N PRO A 422 -17.40 -23.04 10.83
CA PRO A 422 -18.65 -22.72 10.13
C PRO A 422 -19.55 -21.71 10.87
N ASP A 423 -19.39 -21.56 12.18
CA ASP A 423 -20.16 -20.61 13.01
C ASP A 423 -19.60 -19.17 12.99
N ARG A 424 -18.52 -18.91 12.26
CA ARG A 424 -17.93 -17.57 12.10
C ARG A 424 -18.35 -16.97 10.76
N ASP A 425 -18.86 -15.75 10.79
CA ASP A 425 -19.09 -14.98 9.56
C ASP A 425 -17.75 -14.62 8.92
N PHE A 426 -17.54 -15.10 7.69
CA PHE A 426 -16.35 -14.84 6.86
C PHE A 426 -16.65 -13.89 5.70
N THR A 427 -17.88 -13.39 5.61
CA THR A 427 -18.35 -12.41 4.62
C THR A 427 -17.85 -11.00 4.89
#